data_AF-A0A2E5I7P0-F1
#
_entry.id   AF-A0A2E5I7P0-F1
#
_cell.length_a   1.000
_cell.length_b   1.000
_cell.length_c   1.000
_cell.angle_alpha   90.00
_cell.angle_beta   90.00
_cell.angle_gamma   90.00
#
_symmetry.space_group_name_H-M   'P 1'
#
loop_
_entity.id
_entity.type
_entity.pdbx_description
1 polymer ?
#
loop_
_entity_poly.entity_id
_entity_poly.type
_entity_poly.pdbx_seq_one_letter_code
_entity_poly.pdbx_strand_id
1 'polypeptide(L)'
;MKLVRLFLLFILSSSVLEAQLFTQIRTVESMTMKVPIIGKIELVSTKVMVDGILHEKEKTKVDRFIFRWMGGSEGSIIDISKGYKLFYDDEDKETWRTTFEELVEEATNPDTSNRRSISFTVGSDDDDEKEEEPIVSRTDEGVEDVNSISARKWVTTILGKDDRVIFEMWMAKDLPKRVRAIEIEKKIDEKIGLPASDDGISEFANAIASIDEFNLEPIPGVMVKMNMMVFESDGGEPKMTAIVDLLEIVEEPYNPADFAPPKGYKLVEKN
;
A
#
# COMPACT_ATOMS: atom_id res chain seq x y z
N MET A 1 -57.77 -12.63 -22.19
CA MET A 1 -57.42 -11.39 -21.47
C MET A 1 -56.85 -11.59 -20.05
N LYS A 2 -57.32 -12.55 -19.23
CA LYS A 2 -56.79 -12.76 -17.87
C LYS A 2 -55.37 -13.36 -17.82
N LEU A 3 -55.01 -14.22 -18.78
CA LEU A 3 -53.69 -14.86 -18.83
C LEU A 3 -52.55 -13.87 -19.13
N VAL A 4 -52.80 -12.90 -20.01
CA VAL A 4 -51.82 -11.84 -20.38
C VAL A 4 -51.52 -10.90 -19.22
N ARG A 5 -52.52 -10.62 -18.36
CA ARG A 5 -52.32 -9.81 -17.14
C ARG A 5 -51.48 -10.54 -16.08
N LEU A 6 -51.60 -11.86 -15.97
CA LEU A 6 -50.80 -12.65 -15.02
C LEU A 6 -49.34 -12.78 -15.48
N PHE A 7 -49.13 -12.90 -16.80
CA PHE A 7 -47.79 -12.94 -17.40
C PHE A 7 -47.03 -11.60 -17.24
N LEU A 8 -47.73 -10.47 -17.39
CA LEU A 8 -47.17 -9.14 -17.15
C LEU A 8 -46.79 -8.91 -15.67
N LEU A 9 -47.57 -9.43 -14.72
CA LEU A 9 -47.23 -9.39 -13.29
C LEU A 9 -45.98 -10.24 -12.96
N PHE A 10 -45.78 -11.37 -13.65
CA PHE A 10 -44.60 -12.22 -13.47
C PHE A 10 -43.32 -11.60 -14.04
N ILE A 11 -43.44 -10.86 -15.15
CA ILE A 11 -42.33 -10.08 -15.75
C ILE A 11 -41.98 -8.87 -14.87
N LEU A 12 -42.97 -8.22 -14.25
CA LEU A 12 -42.75 -7.10 -13.32
C LEU A 12 -42.15 -7.54 -11.96
N SER A 13 -42.34 -8.79 -11.55
CA SER A 13 -41.69 -9.34 -10.35
C SER A 13 -40.29 -9.91 -10.60
N SER A 14 -39.92 -10.15 -11.86
CA SER A 14 -38.55 -10.56 -12.26
C SER A 14 -37.68 -9.36 -12.68
N SER A 15 -38.26 -8.16 -12.74
CA SER A 15 -37.53 -6.88 -12.85
C SER A 15 -37.29 -6.22 -11.48
N VAL A 16 -37.03 -7.03 -10.43
CA VAL A 16 -36.04 -6.60 -9.43
C VAL A 16 -34.71 -6.80 -10.14
N LEU A 17 -34.37 -5.94 -11.12
CA LEU A 17 -33.41 -4.87 -10.85
C LEU A 17 -32.48 -5.33 -9.72
N GLU A 18 -31.54 -6.21 -10.05
CA GLU A 18 -30.20 -6.05 -9.53
C GLU A 18 -29.79 -4.63 -9.91
N ALA A 19 -30.27 -3.65 -9.14
CA ALA A 19 -29.49 -2.46 -8.91
C ALA A 19 -28.18 -3.04 -8.41
N GLN A 20 -27.18 -3.11 -9.30
CA GLN A 20 -25.82 -3.40 -8.90
C GLN A 20 -25.58 -2.43 -7.75
N LEU A 21 -25.57 -2.96 -6.53
CA LEU A 21 -25.20 -2.17 -5.37
C LEU A 21 -23.85 -1.61 -5.74
N PHE A 22 -23.76 -0.30 -5.92
CA PHE A 22 -22.47 0.33 -6.15
C PHE A 22 -21.66 -0.02 -4.89
N THR A 23 -20.61 -0.82 -5.04
CA THR A 23 -19.82 -1.30 -3.92
C THR A 23 -18.50 -0.55 -3.87
N GLN A 24 -18.05 -0.27 -2.65
CA GLN A 24 -16.72 0.24 -2.37
C GLN A 24 -15.87 -0.89 -1.76
N ILE A 25 -14.55 -0.76 -1.89
CA ILE A 25 -13.59 -1.66 -1.24
C ILE A 25 -12.94 -0.89 -0.10
N ARG A 26 -12.86 -1.54 1.06
CA ARG A 26 -12.11 -1.05 2.21
C ARG A 26 -10.95 -1.98 2.50
N THR A 27 -9.74 -1.44 2.52
CA THR A 27 -8.52 -2.14 2.93
C THR A 27 -7.99 -1.51 4.21
N VAL A 28 -7.49 -2.35 5.11
CA VAL A 28 -6.78 -1.91 6.32
C VAL A 28 -5.43 -2.62 6.34
N GLU A 29 -4.38 -1.84 6.37
CA GLU A 29 -3.00 -2.30 6.40
C GLU A 29 -2.30 -1.75 7.63
N SER A 30 -1.39 -2.53 8.20
CA SER A 30 -0.52 -2.07 9.27
C SER A 30 0.93 -2.21 8.87
N MET A 31 1.71 -1.24 9.31
CA MET A 31 3.16 -1.23 9.19
C MET A 31 3.76 -1.00 10.57
N THR A 32 4.63 -1.89 10.99
CA THR A 32 5.42 -1.74 12.22
C THR A 32 6.89 -1.78 11.87
N MET A 33 7.63 -0.72 12.16
CA MET A 33 9.08 -0.68 11.98
C MET A 33 9.78 -0.49 13.31
N LYS A 34 10.97 -1.07 13.45
CA LYS A 34 11.92 -0.75 14.51
C LYS A 34 13.20 -0.31 13.82
N VAL A 35 13.44 0.99 13.82
CA VAL A 35 14.60 1.61 13.17
C VAL A 35 15.58 2.07 14.24
N PRO A 36 16.90 1.89 14.05
CA PRO A 36 17.91 2.50 14.91
C PRO A 36 17.65 4.00 15.08
N ILE A 37 17.89 4.55 16.28
CA ILE A 37 17.72 5.98 16.63
C ILE A 37 16.25 6.43 16.73
N ILE A 38 15.39 6.11 15.77
CA ILE A 38 13.98 6.55 15.75
C ILE A 38 13.12 5.71 16.70
N GLY A 39 13.46 4.43 16.88
CA GLY A 39 12.71 3.50 17.72
C GLY A 39 11.56 2.84 16.97
N LYS A 40 10.48 2.50 17.69
CA LYS A 40 9.34 1.77 17.13
C LYS A 40 8.35 2.73 16.47
N ILE A 41 8.03 2.47 15.22
CA ILE A 41 7.02 3.16 14.42
C ILE A 41 5.85 2.18 14.22
N GLU A 42 4.64 2.63 14.50
CA GLU A 42 3.40 1.90 14.22
C GLU A 42 2.49 2.79 13.37
N LEU A 43 2.10 2.30 12.21
CA LEU A 43 1.19 2.94 11.27
C LEU A 43 0.06 1.97 10.93
N VAL A 44 -1.16 2.49 10.86
CA VAL A 44 -2.32 1.79 10.31
C VAL A 44 -2.92 2.67 9.22
N SER A 45 -2.90 2.20 7.99
CA SER A 45 -3.55 2.85 6.85
C SER A 45 -4.90 2.20 6.59
N THR A 46 -5.92 3.01 6.36
CA THR A 46 -7.24 2.59 5.90
C THR A 46 -7.51 3.28 4.58
N LYS A 47 -7.68 2.51 3.50
CA LYS A 47 -8.12 3.02 2.22
C LYS A 47 -9.56 2.59 1.97
N VAL A 48 -10.39 3.53 1.55
CA VAL A 48 -11.73 3.28 1.03
C VAL A 48 -11.76 3.76 -0.40
N MET A 49 -12.14 2.90 -1.33
CA MET A 49 -12.06 3.19 -2.75
C MET A 49 -13.28 2.73 -3.52
N VAL A 50 -13.64 3.52 -4.51
CA VAL A 50 -14.67 3.22 -5.49
C VAL A 50 -14.22 3.81 -6.82
N ASP A 51 -14.86 3.44 -7.93
CA ASP A 51 -14.45 3.89 -9.27
C ASP A 51 -14.31 5.43 -9.33
N GLY A 52 -13.07 5.91 -9.52
CA GLY A 52 -12.73 7.33 -9.60
C GLY A 52 -12.57 8.09 -8.28
N ILE A 53 -12.76 7.45 -7.11
CA ILE A 53 -12.61 8.10 -5.80
C ILE A 53 -11.82 7.21 -4.84
N LEU A 54 -10.78 7.77 -4.23
CA LEU A 54 -9.94 7.14 -3.21
C LEU A 54 -9.91 8.01 -1.97
N HIS A 55 -10.14 7.42 -0.80
CA HIS A 55 -9.94 8.06 0.49
C HIS A 55 -8.95 7.23 1.31
N GLU A 56 -7.83 7.84 1.68
CA GLU A 56 -6.82 7.26 2.55
C GLU A 56 -6.80 7.94 3.91
N LYS A 57 -6.68 7.14 4.97
CA LYS A 57 -6.56 7.57 6.36
C LYS A 57 -5.41 6.86 7.02
N GLU A 58 -4.51 7.62 7.62
CA GLU A 58 -3.36 7.12 8.32
C GLU A 58 -3.50 7.41 9.82
N LYS A 59 -3.29 6.37 10.63
CA LYS A 59 -3.20 6.50 12.08
C LYS A 59 -1.83 6.05 12.53
N THR A 60 -1.12 6.91 13.24
CA THR A 60 0.17 6.58 13.82
C THR A 60 0.22 6.91 15.30
N LYS A 61 1.09 6.21 16.03
CA LYS A 61 1.41 6.52 17.44
C LYS A 61 2.75 7.26 17.60
N VAL A 62 3.43 7.56 16.49
CA VAL A 62 4.73 8.23 16.54
C VAL A 62 4.57 9.74 16.65
N ASP A 63 5.65 10.40 17.08
CA ASP A 63 5.70 11.86 17.10
C ASP A 63 5.43 12.41 15.69
N ARG A 64 4.60 13.44 15.63
CA ARG A 64 4.16 14.11 14.40
C ARG A 64 5.32 14.59 13.53
N PHE A 65 6.43 14.98 14.14
CA PHE A 65 7.64 15.32 13.39
C PHE A 65 8.13 14.16 12.53
N ILE A 66 8.13 12.93 13.06
CA ILE A 66 8.54 11.72 12.34
C ILE A 66 7.51 11.36 11.27
N PHE A 67 6.22 11.52 11.55
CA PHE A 67 5.15 11.28 10.57
C PHE A 67 5.23 12.25 9.37
N ARG A 68 5.45 13.54 9.63
CA ARG A 68 5.69 14.54 8.58
C ARG A 68 7.01 14.29 7.83
N TRP A 69 8.05 13.84 8.53
CA TRP A 69 9.33 13.47 7.90
C TRP A 69 9.17 12.31 6.89
N MET A 70 8.25 11.38 7.14
CA MET A 70 7.88 10.33 6.19
C MET A 70 7.00 10.83 5.03
N GLY A 71 6.66 12.13 4.99
CA GLY A 71 5.79 12.70 3.97
C GLY A 71 4.30 12.43 4.18
N GLY A 72 3.90 11.95 5.36
CA GLY A 72 2.53 11.55 5.66
C GLY A 72 1.56 12.72 5.86
N SER A 73 0.30 12.48 5.51
CA SER A 73 -0.87 13.26 5.92
C SER A 73 -1.82 12.33 6.66
N GLU A 74 -2.50 12.78 7.72
CA GLU A 74 -3.41 11.91 8.46
C GLU A 74 -4.60 11.43 7.61
N GLY A 75 -4.95 12.17 6.56
CA GLY A 75 -5.73 11.59 5.48
C GLY A 75 -5.76 12.41 4.21
N SER A 76 -6.23 11.77 3.14
CA SER A 76 -6.38 12.38 1.83
C SER A 76 -7.55 11.81 1.04
N ILE A 77 -8.14 12.61 0.16
CA ILE A 77 -9.25 12.25 -0.72
C ILE A 77 -8.89 12.67 -2.13
N ILE A 78 -8.90 11.71 -3.05
CA ILE A 78 -8.84 11.94 -4.49
C ILE A 78 -10.23 11.66 -5.05
N ASP A 79 -10.76 12.62 -5.82
CA ASP A 79 -11.94 12.44 -6.66
C ASP A 79 -11.57 12.97 -8.04
N ILE A 80 -11.50 12.08 -9.04
CA ILE A 80 -11.03 12.42 -10.39
C ILE A 80 -11.88 13.53 -11.04
N SER A 81 -13.13 13.74 -10.58
CA SER A 81 -14.00 14.80 -11.08
C SER A 81 -13.64 16.20 -10.56
N LYS A 82 -12.77 16.29 -9.54
CA LYS A 82 -12.42 17.55 -8.87
C LYS A 82 -11.16 18.21 -9.40
N GLY A 83 -10.26 17.44 -10.02
CA GLY A 83 -8.98 17.95 -10.53
C GLY A 83 -7.91 18.25 -9.46
N TYR A 84 -8.14 17.83 -8.21
CA TYR A 84 -7.20 17.98 -7.10
C TYR A 84 -7.30 16.82 -6.11
N LYS A 85 -6.21 16.57 -5.39
CA LYS A 85 -6.19 15.76 -4.16
C LYS A 85 -6.39 16.69 -2.97
N LEU A 86 -7.36 16.37 -2.13
CA LEU A 86 -7.59 17.06 -0.87
C LEU A 86 -6.84 16.32 0.22
N PHE A 87 -6.07 17.03 1.02
CA PHE A 87 -5.42 16.50 2.20
C PHE A 87 -6.01 17.12 3.44
N TYR A 88 -5.91 16.41 4.56
CA TYR A 88 -6.32 16.93 5.86
C TYR A 88 -5.50 16.38 7.01
N ASP A 89 -5.57 17.10 8.12
CA ASP A 89 -4.89 16.80 9.38
C ASP A 89 -5.91 16.98 10.52
N ASP A 90 -6.16 15.91 11.26
CA ASP A 90 -7.14 15.83 12.34
C ASP A 90 -6.67 16.59 13.59
N GLU A 91 -5.36 16.66 13.84
CA GLU A 91 -4.79 17.42 14.95
C GLU A 91 -4.99 18.93 14.79
N ASP A 92 -4.55 19.49 13.66
CA ASP A 92 -4.65 20.92 13.37
C ASP A 92 -6.05 21.30 12.88
N LYS A 93 -6.87 20.32 12.49
CA LYS A 93 -8.19 20.51 11.85
C LYS A 93 -8.06 21.39 10.60
N GLU A 94 -7.08 21.07 9.78
CA GLU A 94 -6.77 21.80 8.56
C GLU A 94 -6.97 20.91 7.33
N THR A 95 -7.29 21.56 6.22
CA THR A 95 -7.40 20.94 4.90
C THR A 95 -6.60 21.77 3.91
N TRP A 96 -5.94 21.14 2.96
CA TRP A 96 -5.29 21.81 1.84
C TRP A 96 -5.48 20.99 0.56
N ARG A 97 -5.23 21.60 -0.60
CA ARG A 97 -5.44 20.96 -1.90
C ARG A 97 -4.16 21.05 -2.71
N THR A 98 -3.90 19.99 -3.45
CA THR A 98 -2.85 19.94 -4.46
C THR A 98 -3.50 19.54 -5.78
N THR A 99 -3.28 20.32 -6.82
CA THR A 99 -3.84 20.05 -8.15
C THR A 99 -3.19 18.81 -8.76
N PHE A 100 -3.87 18.18 -9.72
CA PHE A 100 -3.28 17.04 -10.43
C PHE A 100 -2.01 17.40 -11.20
N GLU A 101 -1.90 18.63 -11.71
CA GLU A 101 -0.69 19.12 -12.37
C GLU A 101 0.49 19.19 -11.40
N GLU A 102 0.29 19.78 -10.20
CA GLU A 102 1.30 19.82 -9.14
C GLU A 102 1.71 18.42 -8.67
N LEU A 103 0.77 17.47 -8.56
CA LEU A 103 1.10 16.08 -8.21
C LEU A 103 1.98 15.41 -9.26
N VAL A 104 1.69 15.64 -10.55
CA VAL A 104 2.49 15.11 -11.66
C VAL A 104 3.87 15.78 -11.70
N GLU A 105 3.95 17.09 -11.44
CA GLU A 105 5.22 17.81 -11.32
C GLU A 105 6.06 17.26 -10.16
N GLU A 106 5.48 17.05 -8.97
CA GLU A 106 6.18 16.46 -7.82
C GLU A 106 6.66 15.02 -8.12
N ALA A 107 5.86 14.24 -8.84
CA ALA A 107 6.23 12.86 -9.21
C ALA A 107 7.34 12.80 -10.28
N THR A 108 7.37 13.76 -11.21
CA THR A 108 8.36 13.77 -12.33
C THR A 108 9.63 14.55 -12.00
N ASN A 109 9.54 15.57 -11.16
CA ASN A 109 10.65 16.39 -10.69
C ASN A 109 10.63 16.46 -9.15
N PRO A 110 10.88 15.33 -8.45
CA PRO A 110 10.88 15.33 -7.00
C PRO A 110 11.94 16.29 -6.47
N ASP A 111 11.55 17.21 -5.58
CA ASP A 111 12.51 18.04 -4.85
C ASP A 111 13.30 17.14 -3.87
N THR A 112 14.50 16.75 -4.29
CA THR A 112 15.40 15.89 -3.51
C THR A 112 16.09 16.63 -2.37
N SER A 113 15.93 17.96 -2.25
CA SER A 113 16.65 18.76 -1.26
C SER A 113 16.15 18.57 0.18
N ASN A 114 14.89 18.16 0.37
CA ASN A 114 14.27 17.94 1.68
C ASN A 114 13.88 16.48 1.97
N ARG A 115 13.89 15.59 0.96
CA ARG A 115 13.74 14.15 1.18
C ARG A 115 15.11 13.54 1.46
N ARG A 116 15.44 13.33 2.74
CA ARG A 116 16.51 12.39 3.08
C ARG A 116 15.99 11.00 2.72
N SER A 117 16.42 10.46 1.59
CA SER A 117 16.20 9.07 1.26
C SER A 117 16.76 8.22 2.41
N ILE A 118 15.95 7.30 2.93
CA ILE A 118 16.49 6.17 3.65
C ILE A 118 17.06 5.25 2.57
N SER A 119 18.33 5.47 2.23
CA SER A 119 19.10 4.52 1.44
C SER A 119 19.27 3.26 2.28
N PHE A 120 18.67 2.15 1.86
CA PHE A 120 19.12 0.83 2.27
C PHE A 120 20.31 0.49 1.39
N THR A 121 21.51 0.74 1.88
CA THR A 121 22.71 0.22 1.23
C THR A 121 22.77 -1.28 1.54
N VAL A 122 22.22 -2.09 0.65
CA VAL A 122 22.57 -3.51 0.54
C VAL A 122 23.68 -3.55 -0.51
N GLY A 123 24.92 -3.38 -0.04
CA GLY A 123 26.13 -3.36 -0.88
C GLY A 123 26.39 -2.06 -1.63
N SER A 124 27.67 -1.81 -1.90
CA SER A 124 28.27 -0.66 -2.57
C SER A 124 28.40 0.63 -1.74
N ASP A 125 29.38 0.62 -0.84
CA ASP A 125 30.28 1.76 -0.68
C ASP A 125 31.48 1.53 -1.61
N ASP A 126 31.79 2.54 -2.42
CA ASP A 126 32.96 2.62 -3.31
C ASP A 126 34.24 2.20 -2.57
N ASP A 127 34.74 1.00 -2.83
CA ASP A 127 36.16 0.67 -2.64
C ASP A 127 36.57 -0.38 -3.68
N ASP A 128 37.72 -0.17 -4.31
CA ASP A 128 38.35 -0.92 -5.41
C ASP A 128 38.72 -2.39 -5.09
N GLU A 129 38.01 -3.04 -4.17
CA GLU A 129 38.09 -4.48 -3.92
C GLU A 129 36.91 -5.17 -4.59
N LYS A 130 37.16 -6.29 -5.28
CA LYS A 130 36.09 -7.08 -5.90
C LYS A 130 35.05 -7.43 -4.83
N GLU A 131 33.92 -6.73 -4.82
CA GLU A 131 32.81 -7.04 -3.92
C GLU A 131 32.41 -8.50 -4.14
N GLU A 132 32.42 -9.29 -3.05
CA GLU A 132 31.94 -10.66 -3.12
C GLU A 132 30.43 -10.61 -3.42
N GLU A 133 30.00 -11.33 -4.47
CA GLU A 133 28.59 -11.41 -4.81
C GLU A 133 27.78 -11.93 -3.61
N PRO A 134 26.62 -11.32 -3.30
CA PRO A 134 25.83 -11.71 -2.15
C PRO A 134 25.32 -13.15 -2.29
N ILE A 135 25.34 -13.91 -1.21
CA ILE A 135 24.80 -15.27 -1.19
C ILE A 135 23.30 -15.17 -0.93
N VAL A 136 22.51 -15.59 -1.92
CA VAL A 136 21.05 -15.54 -1.86
C VAL A 136 20.46 -16.94 -1.79
N SER A 137 19.50 -17.12 -0.90
CA SER A 137 18.72 -18.36 -0.78
C SER A 137 17.25 -18.06 -0.58
N ARG A 138 16.38 -18.88 -1.16
CA ARG A 138 14.93 -18.78 -0.99
C ARG A 138 14.31 -20.15 -0.72
N THR A 139 13.47 -20.25 0.31
CA THR A 139 12.73 -21.46 0.67
C THR A 139 11.22 -21.23 0.64
N ASP A 140 10.48 -22.26 0.24
CA ASP A 140 9.03 -22.37 0.38
C ASP A 140 8.74 -23.13 1.69
N GLU A 141 8.16 -22.43 2.67
CA GLU A 141 7.85 -22.98 4.00
C GLU A 141 6.42 -23.55 4.08
N GLY A 142 5.70 -23.60 2.96
CA GLY A 142 4.35 -24.15 2.88
C GLY A 142 3.24 -23.10 3.05
N VAL A 143 2.03 -23.57 3.33
CA VAL A 143 0.82 -22.75 3.39
C VAL A 143 0.37 -22.57 4.83
N GLU A 144 0.04 -21.34 5.22
CA GLU A 144 -0.56 -20.99 6.49
C GLU A 144 -1.61 -19.88 6.35
N ASP A 145 -2.48 -19.73 7.35
CA ASP A 145 -3.51 -18.70 7.37
C ASP A 145 -2.97 -17.41 8.01
N VAL A 146 -3.02 -16.30 7.28
CA VAL A 146 -2.70 -14.95 7.75
C VAL A 146 -3.97 -14.11 7.69
N ASN A 147 -4.45 -13.62 8.84
CA ASN A 147 -5.68 -12.82 8.93
C ASN A 147 -6.89 -13.44 8.19
N SER A 148 -7.04 -14.76 8.30
CA SER A 148 -8.06 -15.57 7.61
C SER A 148 -7.89 -15.67 6.09
N ILE A 149 -6.70 -15.36 5.57
CA ILE A 149 -6.31 -15.53 4.17
C ILE A 149 -5.25 -16.64 4.11
N SER A 150 -5.56 -17.72 3.39
CA SER A 150 -4.60 -18.80 3.11
C SER A 150 -3.50 -18.28 2.20
N ALA A 151 -2.25 -18.27 2.67
CA ALA A 151 -1.09 -17.76 1.96
C ALA A 151 0.09 -18.73 2.04
N ARG A 152 0.90 -18.78 0.98
CA ARG A 152 2.15 -19.54 0.96
C ARG A 152 3.29 -18.68 1.50
N LYS A 153 4.01 -19.18 2.50
CA LYS A 153 5.15 -18.50 3.11
C LYS A 153 6.42 -18.79 2.31
N TRP A 154 7.13 -17.73 1.97
CA TRP A 154 8.45 -17.76 1.35
C TRP A 154 9.45 -17.06 2.24
N VAL A 155 10.61 -17.66 2.45
CA VAL A 155 11.72 -17.05 3.20
C VAL A 155 12.87 -16.82 2.25
N THR A 156 13.25 -15.57 2.05
CA THR A 156 14.44 -15.18 1.27
C THR A 156 15.50 -14.65 2.21
N THR A 157 16.69 -15.24 2.19
CA THR A 157 17.86 -14.77 2.93
C THR A 157 18.91 -14.27 1.95
N ILE A 158 19.37 -13.03 2.17
CA ILE A 158 20.46 -12.40 1.44
C ILE A 158 21.58 -12.19 2.44
N LEU A 159 22.75 -12.76 2.16
CA LEU A 159 23.95 -12.61 2.96
C LEU A 159 24.96 -11.76 2.17
N GLY A 160 25.16 -10.53 2.63
CA GLY A 160 26.23 -9.65 2.16
C GLY A 160 27.52 -9.88 2.95
N LYS A 161 28.48 -8.98 2.74
CA LYS A 161 29.78 -8.98 3.44
C LYS A 161 29.62 -8.67 4.94
N ASP A 162 28.86 -7.62 5.25
CA ASP A 162 28.74 -7.05 6.60
C ASP A 162 27.31 -7.13 7.17
N ASP A 163 26.37 -7.63 6.38
CA ASP A 163 24.98 -7.73 6.76
C ASP A 163 24.30 -9.01 6.28
N ARG A 164 23.19 -9.31 6.94
CA ARG A 164 22.26 -10.37 6.54
C ARG A 164 20.86 -9.81 6.56
N VAL A 165 20.14 -9.95 5.47
CA VAL A 165 18.73 -9.56 5.35
C VAL A 165 17.88 -10.81 5.18
N ILE A 166 16.81 -10.91 5.96
CA ILE A 166 15.82 -11.98 5.85
C ILE A 166 14.46 -11.35 5.56
N PHE A 167 13.83 -11.81 4.48
CA PHE A 167 12.45 -11.52 4.14
C PHE A 167 11.59 -12.77 4.33
N GLU A 168 10.57 -12.68 5.16
CA GLU A 168 9.48 -13.64 5.20
C GLU A 168 8.27 -13.01 4.50
N MET A 169 7.78 -13.62 3.43
CA MET A 169 6.70 -13.09 2.60
C MET A 169 5.56 -14.10 2.51
N TRP A 170 4.33 -13.64 2.70
CA TRP A 170 3.14 -14.47 2.60
C TRP A 170 2.34 -14.10 1.36
N MET A 171 2.30 -15.02 0.40
CA MET A 171 1.70 -14.81 -0.91
C MET A 171 0.38 -15.59 -1.05
N ALA A 172 -0.73 -14.86 -1.16
CA ALA A 172 -2.04 -15.43 -1.42
C ALA A 172 -2.25 -15.60 -2.93
N LYS A 173 -2.71 -16.77 -3.36
CA LYS A 173 -2.93 -17.04 -4.79
C LYS A 173 -4.12 -16.27 -5.36
N ASP A 174 -5.22 -16.21 -4.60
CA ASP A 174 -6.50 -15.68 -5.04
C ASP A 174 -7.03 -14.65 -4.03
N LEU A 175 -6.85 -13.36 -4.33
CA LEU A 175 -7.43 -12.27 -3.55
C LEU A 175 -8.16 -11.26 -4.47
N PRO A 176 -9.33 -11.63 -5.03
CA PRO A 176 -10.00 -10.82 -6.06
C PRO A 176 -10.33 -9.39 -5.63
N LYS A 177 -10.67 -9.19 -4.35
CA LYS A 177 -10.92 -7.86 -3.79
C LYS A 177 -9.67 -6.98 -3.86
N ARG A 178 -8.47 -7.56 -3.65
CA ARG A 178 -7.21 -6.82 -3.72
C ARG A 178 -6.85 -6.50 -5.16
N VAL A 179 -7.05 -7.45 -6.07
CA VAL A 179 -6.91 -7.20 -7.52
C VAL A 179 -7.80 -6.03 -7.95
N ARG A 180 -9.08 -6.04 -7.57
CA ARG A 180 -10.00 -4.94 -7.89
C ARG A 180 -9.61 -3.61 -7.23
N ALA A 181 -9.10 -3.63 -6.00
CA ALA A 181 -8.57 -2.45 -5.33
C ALA A 181 -7.44 -1.80 -6.14
N ILE A 182 -6.43 -2.60 -6.51
CA ILE A 182 -5.29 -2.16 -7.32
C ILE A 182 -5.77 -1.62 -8.67
N GLU A 183 -6.74 -2.27 -9.32
CA GLU A 183 -7.31 -1.78 -10.58
C GLU A 183 -8.02 -0.42 -10.45
N ILE A 184 -8.68 -0.15 -9.32
CA ILE A 184 -9.30 1.16 -9.05
C ILE A 184 -8.21 2.23 -8.88
N GLU A 185 -7.18 1.95 -8.07
CA GLU A 185 -6.04 2.86 -7.85
C GLU A 185 -5.32 3.17 -9.18
N LYS A 186 -4.99 2.14 -9.98
CA LYS A 186 -4.39 2.31 -11.31
C LYS A 186 -5.18 3.23 -12.22
N LYS A 187 -6.50 3.04 -12.29
CA LYS A 187 -7.37 3.90 -13.12
C LYS A 187 -7.38 5.34 -12.64
N ILE A 188 -7.29 5.57 -11.32
CA ILE A 188 -7.21 6.91 -10.76
C ILE A 188 -5.88 7.56 -11.18
N ASP A 189 -4.75 6.87 -11.02
CA ASP A 189 -3.43 7.41 -11.38
C ASP A 189 -3.30 7.70 -12.87
N GLU A 190 -3.74 6.76 -13.72
CA GLU A 190 -3.79 6.95 -15.17
C GLU A 190 -4.61 8.19 -15.57
N LYS A 191 -5.68 8.50 -14.83
CA LYS A 191 -6.51 9.69 -15.06
C LYS A 191 -5.86 10.97 -14.58
N ILE A 192 -5.06 10.92 -13.52
CA ILE A 192 -4.28 12.05 -13.01
C ILE A 192 -3.08 12.32 -13.93
N GLY A 193 -2.55 11.28 -14.59
CA GLY A 193 -1.30 11.32 -15.34
C GLY A 193 -0.09 10.89 -14.52
N LEU A 194 -0.31 10.19 -13.41
CA LEU A 194 0.73 9.59 -12.58
C LEU A 194 1.13 8.21 -13.12
N PRO A 195 2.34 7.71 -12.80
CA PRO A 195 2.66 6.30 -12.94
C PRO A 195 1.57 5.47 -12.24
N ALA A 196 1.08 4.42 -12.90
CA ALA A 196 -0.02 3.62 -12.38
C ALA A 196 0.40 2.89 -11.09
N SER A 197 -0.34 3.09 -9.98
CA SER A 197 -0.05 2.41 -8.72
C SER A 197 -0.05 0.89 -8.90
N ASP A 198 1.04 0.27 -8.56
CA ASP A 198 1.15 -1.17 -8.38
C ASP A 198 0.63 -1.59 -7.00
N ASP A 199 0.62 -2.91 -6.79
CA ASP A 199 0.48 -3.45 -5.44
C ASP A 199 1.84 -3.28 -4.74
N GLY A 200 2.14 -2.09 -4.23
CA GLY A 200 3.48 -1.72 -3.75
C GLY A 200 4.11 -2.69 -2.74
N ILE A 201 3.27 -3.46 -2.04
CA ILE A 201 3.71 -4.59 -1.22
C ILE A 201 4.19 -5.74 -2.12
N SER A 202 3.36 -6.31 -3.00
CA SER A 202 3.77 -7.39 -3.91
C SER A 202 4.87 -7.00 -4.90
N GLU A 203 4.92 -5.74 -5.33
CA GLU A 203 5.99 -5.27 -6.20
C GLU A 203 7.33 -5.30 -5.49
N PHE A 204 7.40 -4.97 -4.19
CA PHE A 204 8.64 -5.11 -3.42
C PHE A 204 9.22 -6.54 -3.49
N ALA A 205 8.36 -7.57 -3.41
CA ALA A 205 8.79 -8.96 -3.57
C ALA A 205 9.35 -9.25 -4.99
N ASN A 206 8.74 -8.67 -6.01
CA ASN A 206 9.18 -8.79 -7.40
C ASN A 206 10.43 -7.96 -7.70
N ALA A 207 10.60 -6.81 -7.05
CA ALA A 207 11.78 -5.95 -7.15
C ALA A 207 13.00 -6.68 -6.59
N ILE A 208 12.87 -7.34 -5.43
CA ILE A 208 13.92 -8.22 -4.89
C ILE A 208 14.27 -9.33 -5.90
N ALA A 209 13.26 -9.93 -6.54
CA ALA A 209 13.51 -10.98 -7.53
C ALA A 209 14.17 -10.47 -8.82
N SER A 210 14.01 -9.19 -9.14
CA SER A 210 14.51 -8.56 -10.36
C SER A 210 15.94 -8.04 -10.24
N ILE A 211 16.59 -8.21 -9.09
CA ILE A 211 18.01 -7.93 -8.89
C ILE A 211 18.80 -9.06 -9.56
N ASP A 212 19.52 -8.73 -10.64
CA ASP A 212 20.20 -9.70 -11.50
C ASP A 212 21.18 -10.59 -10.72
N GLU A 213 21.86 -10.03 -9.72
CA GLU A 213 22.81 -10.74 -8.86
C GLU A 213 22.14 -11.84 -8.01
N PHE A 214 20.83 -11.73 -7.77
CA PHE A 214 20.12 -12.66 -6.88
C PHE A 214 19.60 -13.90 -7.62
N ASN A 215 19.42 -13.81 -8.95
CA ASN A 215 18.94 -14.91 -9.80
C ASN A 215 17.68 -15.61 -9.22
N LEU A 216 16.68 -14.81 -8.86
CA LEU A 216 15.44 -15.27 -8.24
C LEU A 216 14.26 -15.15 -9.21
N GLU A 217 13.37 -16.15 -9.24
CA GLU A 217 12.11 -16.02 -9.95
C GLU A 217 11.12 -15.14 -9.17
N PRO A 218 10.24 -14.36 -9.82
CA PRO A 218 9.16 -13.64 -9.16
C PRO A 218 8.24 -14.59 -8.37
N ILE A 219 7.80 -14.17 -7.19
CA ILE A 219 6.90 -15.01 -6.38
C ILE A 219 5.45 -14.75 -6.82
N PRO A 220 4.70 -15.77 -7.28
CA PRO A 220 3.35 -15.56 -7.75
C PRO A 220 2.37 -15.26 -6.61
N GLY A 221 1.37 -14.43 -6.90
CA GLY A 221 0.26 -14.11 -6.00
C GLY A 221 0.27 -12.67 -5.53
N VAL A 222 -0.51 -12.42 -4.50
CA VAL A 222 -0.70 -11.13 -3.84
C VAL A 222 -0.14 -11.25 -2.42
N MET A 223 0.83 -10.41 -2.08
CA MET A 223 1.42 -10.41 -0.74
C MET A 223 0.42 -9.86 0.27
N VAL A 224 0.16 -10.64 1.32
CA VAL A 224 -0.74 -10.26 2.42
C VAL A 224 0.03 -9.90 3.69
N LYS A 225 1.29 -10.32 3.79
CA LYS A 225 2.16 -10.00 4.92
C LYS A 225 3.62 -10.11 4.53
N MET A 226 4.45 -9.28 5.15
CA MET A 226 5.90 -9.33 5.06
C MET A 226 6.53 -9.07 6.42
N ASN A 227 7.56 -9.84 6.76
CA ASN A 227 8.53 -9.49 7.79
C ASN A 227 9.90 -9.29 7.12
N MET A 228 10.54 -8.17 7.39
CA MET A 228 11.92 -7.88 7.03
C MET A 228 12.75 -7.79 8.31
N MET A 229 13.88 -8.47 8.34
CA MET A 229 14.84 -8.42 9.43
C MET A 229 16.23 -8.18 8.87
N VAL A 230 16.91 -7.16 9.38
CA VAL A 230 18.28 -6.81 9.00
C VAL A 230 19.17 -7.08 10.19
N PHE A 231 20.24 -7.84 9.98
CA PHE A 231 21.25 -8.22 10.97
C PHE A 231 22.61 -7.66 10.56
N GLU A 232 23.48 -7.48 11.55
CA GLU A 232 24.92 -7.37 11.34
C GLU A 232 25.52 -8.78 11.22
N SER A 233 26.66 -8.94 10.55
CA SER A 233 27.27 -10.25 10.24
C SER A 233 27.45 -11.19 11.45
N ASP A 234 27.67 -10.66 12.66
CA ASP A 234 27.86 -11.42 13.90
C ASP A 234 26.74 -11.23 14.94
N GLY A 235 25.69 -10.48 14.59
CA GLY A 235 24.59 -10.12 15.47
C GLY A 235 23.55 -11.22 15.66
N GLY A 236 23.27 -11.60 16.91
CA GLY A 236 22.18 -12.53 17.24
C GLY A 236 20.77 -11.92 17.16
N GLU A 237 20.66 -10.59 17.22
CA GLU A 237 19.39 -9.85 17.14
C GLU A 237 19.39 -8.92 15.92
N PRO A 238 18.22 -8.69 15.29
CA PRO A 238 18.13 -7.79 14.15
C PRO A 238 18.32 -6.32 14.58
N LYS A 239 19.22 -5.60 13.88
CA LYS A 239 19.40 -4.15 14.04
C LYS A 239 18.18 -3.36 13.58
N MET A 240 17.43 -3.89 12.62
CA MET A 240 16.21 -3.31 12.11
C MET A 240 15.17 -4.38 11.78
N THR A 241 13.91 -4.06 12.04
CA THR A 241 12.78 -4.91 11.61
C THR A 241 11.69 -4.06 10.96
N ALA A 242 11.06 -4.57 9.91
CA ALA A 242 9.82 -4.00 9.37
C ALA A 242 8.80 -5.11 9.18
N ILE A 243 7.56 -4.87 9.57
CA ILE A 243 6.43 -5.78 9.41
C ILE A 243 5.36 -5.02 8.66
N VAL A 244 4.86 -5.59 7.58
CA VAL A 244 3.69 -5.09 6.84
C VAL A 244 2.64 -6.18 6.86
N ASP A 245 1.39 -5.83 7.16
CA ASP A 245 0.31 -6.81 7.30
C ASP A 245 -1.01 -6.26 6.75
N LEU A 246 -1.64 -7.01 5.84
CA LEU A 246 -3.00 -6.77 5.37
C LEU A 246 -3.96 -7.30 6.43
N LEU A 247 -4.46 -6.40 7.27
CA LEU A 247 -5.35 -6.73 8.38
C LEU A 247 -6.77 -7.06 7.91
N GLU A 248 -7.26 -6.31 6.91
CA GLU A 248 -8.63 -6.46 6.44
C GLU A 248 -8.76 -6.07 4.97
N ILE A 249 -9.58 -6.82 4.23
CA ILE A 249 -10.07 -6.42 2.91
C ILE A 249 -11.52 -6.86 2.70
N VAL A 250 -12.41 -5.86 2.60
CA VAL A 250 -13.85 -6.09 2.48
C VAL A 250 -14.44 -5.31 1.32
N GLU A 251 -15.51 -5.87 0.76
CA GLU A 251 -16.38 -5.20 -0.19
C GLU A 251 -17.67 -4.85 0.54
N GLU A 252 -18.07 -3.59 0.50
CA GLU A 252 -19.20 -3.06 1.26
C GLU A 252 -20.07 -2.15 0.38
N PRO A 253 -21.35 -1.93 0.73
CA PRO A 253 -22.21 -1.00 0.00
C PRO A 253 -21.60 0.40 0.00
N TYR A 254 -21.67 1.10 -1.14
CA TYR A 254 -21.18 2.46 -1.26
C TYR A 254 -21.85 3.39 -0.25
N ASN A 255 -21.02 4.14 0.47
CA ASN A 255 -21.43 5.11 1.44
C ASN A 255 -20.74 6.45 1.14
N PRO A 256 -21.46 7.47 0.65
CA PRO A 256 -20.87 8.75 0.29
C PRO A 256 -20.25 9.50 1.48
N ALA A 257 -20.65 9.18 2.72
CA ALA A 257 -20.03 9.75 3.91
C ALA A 257 -18.57 9.32 4.07
N ASP A 258 -18.19 8.15 3.54
CA ASP A 258 -16.83 7.66 3.58
C ASP A 258 -15.91 8.43 2.62
N PHE A 259 -16.43 9.31 1.76
CA PHE A 259 -15.65 10.14 0.83
C PHE A 259 -15.82 11.63 1.10
N ALA A 260 -16.48 12.00 2.20
CA ALA A 260 -16.65 13.38 2.59
C ALA A 260 -15.43 13.88 3.37
N PRO A 261 -14.96 15.11 3.13
CA PRO A 261 -13.94 15.72 3.97
C PRO A 261 -14.44 15.94 5.40
N PRO A 262 -13.54 15.95 6.40
CA PRO A 262 -13.91 16.25 7.77
C PRO A 262 -14.62 17.61 7.90
N LYS A 263 -15.70 17.64 8.69
CA LYS A 263 -16.50 18.86 8.90
C LYS A 263 -15.82 19.80 9.89
N GLY A 264 -15.84 21.09 9.59
CA GLY A 264 -15.33 22.13 10.49
C GLY A 264 -13.82 22.36 10.41
N TYR A 265 -13.15 21.78 9.41
CA TYR A 265 -11.72 21.97 9.19
C TYR A 265 -11.50 23.25 8.39
N LYS A 266 -10.41 23.96 8.68
CA LYS A 266 -10.06 25.20 7.99
C LYS A 266 -9.31 24.87 6.70
N LEU A 267 -9.72 25.48 5.59
CA LEU A 267 -8.92 25.44 4.35
C LEU A 267 -7.70 26.35 4.52
N VAL A 268 -6.51 25.81 4.27
CA VAL A 268 -5.24 26.53 4.31
C VAL A 268 -4.50 26.35 2.99
N GLU A 269 -3.65 27.31 2.65
CA GLU A 269 -2.66 27.18 1.60
C GLU A 269 -1.37 26.66 2.23
N LYS A 270 -0.86 25.52 1.76
CA LYS A 270 0.49 25.07 2.07
C LYS A 270 1.39 25.49 0.92
N ASN A 271 2.36 26.33 1.23
CA ASN A 271 3.49 26.65 0.34
C ASN A 271 4.50 25.51 0.36
#